data_AF-A0AAW2IN60-F1
#
_entry.id   AF-A0AAW2IN60-F1
#
_cell.length_a   1.000
_cell.length_b   1.000
_cell.length_c   1.000
_cell.angle_alpha   90.00
_cell.angle_beta   90.00
_cell.angle_gamma   90.00
#
_symmetry.space_group_name_H-M   'P 1'
#
loop_
_entity.id
_entity.type
_entity.pdbx_description
1 polymer ?
#
loop_
_entity_poly.entity_id
_entity_poly.type
_entity_poly.pdbx_seq_one_letter_code
_entity_poly.pdbx_strand_id
1 'polypeptide(L)'
;MRSVLDTLISPSQNAFVPGRSIGDNILLAQELFSGYNQKNLPPRCALKVDLRKAYDTVEWDFLKAALTLFGFPERFIQWVVECVTTPSYSVCINGAPHGFFRGARGLRQGDPMSPFLFVLVMEVLTLILLQRIEQNGGFSFHWSVRRYSCSN
;
A
#
# COMPACT_ATOMS: atom_id res chain seq x y z
N MET A 1 -2.16 5.91 -15.37
CA MET A 1 -1.92 5.49 -13.97
C MET A 1 -1.77 6.69 -13.05
N ARG A 2 -0.81 7.59 -13.28
CA ARG A 2 -0.59 8.75 -12.39
C ARG A 2 -1.81 9.64 -12.14
N SER A 3 -2.63 9.89 -13.16
CA SER A 3 -3.84 10.73 -13.09
C SER A 3 -5.04 10.07 -12.41
N VAL A 4 -5.09 8.75 -12.32
CA VAL A 4 -6.23 8.01 -11.74
C VAL A 4 -5.98 7.58 -10.29
N LEU A 5 -4.73 7.65 -9.83
CA LEU A 5 -4.38 7.22 -8.47
C LEU A 5 -5.04 8.10 -7.41
N ASP A 6 -5.09 9.41 -7.61
CA ASP A 6 -5.64 10.33 -6.61
C ASP A 6 -7.14 10.07 -6.34
N THR A 7 -7.87 9.60 -7.36
CA THR A 7 -9.29 9.21 -7.21
C THR A 7 -9.51 7.83 -6.61
N LEU A 8 -8.52 6.94 -6.71
CA LEU A 8 -8.63 5.54 -6.29
C LEU A 8 -8.08 5.29 -4.89
N ILE A 9 -7.24 6.19 -4.38
CA ILE A 9 -6.50 6.00 -3.13
C ILE A 9 -7.04 6.95 -2.06
N SER A 10 -7.30 6.39 -0.88
CA SER A 10 -7.63 7.12 0.34
C SER A 10 -6.71 8.32 0.58
N PRO A 11 -7.23 9.47 1.04
CA PRO A 11 -6.42 10.63 1.44
C PRO A 11 -5.38 10.32 2.52
N SER A 12 -5.55 9.22 3.26
CA SER A 12 -4.61 8.78 4.31
C SER A 12 -3.31 8.19 3.76
N GLN A 13 -3.24 7.87 2.46
CA GLN A 13 -2.07 7.29 1.82
C GLN A 13 -1.30 8.33 1.01
N ASN A 14 -0.25 8.90 1.63
CA ASN A 14 0.52 10.00 1.02
C ASN A 14 1.76 9.54 0.23
N ALA A 15 2.24 8.31 0.44
CA ALA A 15 3.45 7.83 -0.20
C ALA A 15 3.24 7.58 -1.70
N PHE A 16 4.17 8.05 -2.52
CA PHE A 16 4.21 7.84 -3.98
C PHE A 16 2.99 8.38 -4.77
N VAL A 17 2.15 9.19 -4.14
CA VAL A 17 1.07 9.93 -4.81
C VAL A 17 1.54 11.36 -5.09
N PRO A 18 1.50 11.84 -6.35
CA PRO A 18 1.92 13.19 -6.67
C PRO A 18 1.06 14.23 -5.93
N GLY A 19 1.70 15.28 -5.41
CA GLY A 19 1.01 16.35 -4.71
C GLY A 19 0.74 16.09 -3.23
N ARG A 20 1.01 14.88 -2.71
CA ARG A 20 0.91 14.57 -1.28
C ARG A 20 2.27 14.66 -0.59
N SER A 21 2.30 15.23 0.62
CA SER A 21 3.53 15.40 1.40
C SER A 21 3.64 14.37 2.52
N ILE A 22 4.87 13.92 2.79
CA ILE A 22 5.15 13.10 3.98
C ILE A 22 5.00 13.90 5.29
N GLY A 23 5.13 15.22 5.21
CA GLY A 23 4.94 16.12 6.35
C GLY A 23 3.53 16.02 6.95
N ASP A 24 2.52 15.86 6.09
CA ASP A 24 1.12 15.75 6.53
C ASP A 24 0.92 14.48 7.38
N ASN A 25 1.55 13.36 6.99
CA ASN A 25 1.51 12.12 7.77
C ASN A 25 2.21 12.25 9.12
N ILE A 26 3.30 13.02 9.20
CA ILE A 26 4.02 13.27 10.45
C ILE A 26 3.14 14.10 11.39
N LEU A 27 2.51 15.16 10.89
CA LEU A 27 1.60 16.00 11.66
C LEU A 27 0.38 15.22 12.16
N LEU A 28 -0.27 14.46 11.27
CA LEU A 28 -1.40 13.60 11.62
C LEU A 28 -1.01 12.58 12.70
N ALA A 29 0.16 11.94 12.59
CA ALA A 29 0.65 11.02 13.60
C ALA A 29 0.87 11.73 14.94
N GLN A 30 1.51 12.89 14.97
CA GLN A 30 1.74 13.66 16.20
C GLN A 30 0.42 14.01 16.90
N GLU A 31 -0.60 14.42 16.14
CA GLU A 31 -1.92 14.71 16.70
C GLU A 31 -2.65 13.45 17.21
N LEU A 32 -2.56 12.34 16.47
CA LEU A 32 -3.15 11.07 16.89
C LEU A 32 -2.52 10.57 18.19
N PHE A 33 -1.19 10.64 18.31
CA PHE A 33 -0.46 10.23 19.52
C PHE A 33 -0.54 11.24 20.67
N SER A 34 -1.09 12.44 20.42
CA SER A 34 -1.25 13.45 21.46
C SER A 34 -2.12 12.93 22.60
N GLY A 35 -1.60 13.03 23.82
CA GLY A 35 -2.28 12.57 25.03
C GLY A 35 -2.30 11.06 25.24
N TYR A 36 -1.59 10.25 24.44
CA TYR A 36 -1.46 8.79 24.69
C TYR A 36 -0.86 8.48 26.08
N ASN A 37 -0.06 9.39 26.64
CA ASN A 37 0.55 9.25 27.97
C ASN A 37 -0.40 9.63 29.13
N GLN A 38 -1.61 10.14 28.85
CA GLN A 38 -2.57 10.54 29.88
C GLN A 38 -3.38 9.34 30.37
N LYS A 39 -3.37 9.12 31.69
CA LYS A 39 -4.01 7.98 32.34
C LYS A 39 -5.55 8.10 32.47
N ASN A 40 -6.09 9.31 32.36
CA ASN A 40 -7.53 9.59 32.58
C ASN A 40 -8.36 9.56 31.28
N LEU A 41 -7.80 9.04 30.20
CA LEU A 41 -8.45 8.96 28.90
C LEU A 41 -8.82 7.51 28.57
N PRO A 42 -9.79 7.28 27.67
CA PRO A 42 -10.21 5.93 27.29
C PRO A 42 -9.03 5.07 26.81
N PRO A 43 -9.08 3.74 27.05
CA PRO A 43 -8.11 2.81 26.52
C PRO A 43 -7.98 2.96 25.01
N ARG A 44 -6.74 2.98 24.53
CA ARG A 44 -6.41 3.11 23.11
C ARG A 44 -5.09 2.42 22.84
N CYS A 45 -4.93 1.95 21.61
CA CYS A 45 -3.71 1.37 21.12
C CYS A 45 -3.35 1.99 19.77
N ALA A 46 -2.12 1.80 19.36
CA ALA A 46 -1.70 2.08 17.99
C ALA A 46 -1.03 0.82 17.45
N LEU A 47 -1.35 0.49 16.20
CA LEU A 47 -0.74 -0.62 15.50
C LEU A 47 0.16 -0.06 14.40
N LYS A 48 1.45 -0.37 14.47
CA LYS A 48 2.39 -0.11 13.39
C LYS A 48 2.71 -1.44 12.71
N VAL A 49 2.44 -1.52 11.42
CA VAL A 49 2.76 -2.68 10.59
C VAL A 49 3.90 -2.32 9.65
N ASP A 50 4.93 -3.15 9.62
CA ASP A 50 6.05 -3.03 8.66
C ASP A 50 6.13 -4.30 7.82
N LEU A 51 6.17 -4.14 6.49
CA LEU A 51 6.14 -5.25 5.55
C LEU A 51 7.56 -5.63 5.14
N ARG A 52 8.01 -6.81 5.60
CA ARG A 52 9.31 -7.36 5.21
C ARG A 52 9.37 -7.54 3.69
N LYS A 53 10.37 -6.91 3.07
CA LYS A 53 10.61 -6.98 1.61
C LYS A 53 9.34 -6.67 0.80
N ALA A 54 8.66 -5.57 1.15
CA ALA A 54 7.36 -5.17 0.62
C ALA A 54 7.18 -5.36 -0.90
N TYR A 55 8.16 -4.96 -1.72
CA TYR A 55 8.11 -5.14 -3.17
C TYR A 55 8.25 -6.61 -3.58
N ASP A 56 9.15 -7.37 -2.96
CA ASP A 56 9.44 -8.77 -3.34
C ASP A 56 8.35 -9.76 -2.88
N THR A 57 7.41 -9.31 -2.04
CA THR A 57 6.38 -10.17 -1.44
C THR A 57 5.01 -10.02 -2.06
N VAL A 58 4.80 -9.05 -2.96
CA VAL A 58 3.54 -8.87 -3.68
C VAL A 58 3.25 -10.09 -4.55
N GLU A 59 2.13 -10.75 -4.29
CA GLU A 59 1.67 -11.89 -5.08
C GLU A 59 0.97 -11.37 -6.37
N TRP A 60 1.22 -12.03 -7.51
CA TRP A 60 0.80 -11.55 -8.82
C TRP A 60 -0.69 -11.77 -9.10
N ASP A 61 -1.28 -12.87 -8.63
CA ASP A 61 -2.73 -13.09 -8.69
C ASP A 61 -3.48 -12.05 -7.85
N PHE A 62 -2.96 -11.68 -6.67
CA PHE A 62 -3.48 -10.60 -5.85
C PHE A 62 -3.38 -9.25 -6.55
N LEU A 63 -2.23 -8.95 -7.17
CA LEU A 63 -2.06 -7.74 -7.97
C LEU A 63 -3.09 -7.67 -9.11
N LYS A 64 -3.27 -8.77 -9.84
CA LYS A 64 -4.27 -8.88 -10.90
C LYS A 64 -5.67 -8.62 -10.36
N ALA A 65 -6.05 -9.28 -9.26
CA ALA A 65 -7.33 -9.09 -8.60
C ALA A 65 -7.56 -7.63 -8.16
N ALA A 66 -6.54 -6.98 -7.61
CA ALA A 66 -6.59 -5.57 -7.21
C ALA A 66 -6.84 -4.65 -8.42
N LEU A 67 -6.13 -4.86 -9.53
CA LEU A 67 -6.34 -4.07 -10.75
C LEU A 67 -7.74 -4.28 -11.34
N THR A 68 -8.25 -5.51 -11.31
CA THR A 68 -9.63 -5.81 -11.72
C THR A 68 -10.64 -5.11 -10.82
N LEU A 69 -10.42 -5.12 -9.50
CA LEU A 69 -11.30 -4.45 -8.53
C LEU A 69 -11.39 -2.94 -8.79
N PHE A 70 -10.27 -2.30 -9.12
CA PHE A 70 -10.24 -0.87 -9.47
C PHE A 70 -10.75 -0.56 -10.89
N GLY A 71 -11.20 -1.56 -11.65
CA GLY A 71 -11.82 -1.37 -12.97
C GLY A 71 -10.83 -1.02 -14.08
N PHE A 72 -9.55 -1.39 -13.95
CA PHE A 72 -8.59 -1.19 -15.03
C PHE A 72 -8.98 -2.04 -16.27
N PRO A 73 -8.77 -1.53 -17.50
CA PRO A 73 -9.08 -2.30 -18.71
C PRO A 73 -8.29 -3.61 -18.77
N GLU A 74 -8.92 -4.71 -19.15
CA GLU A 74 -8.31 -6.05 -19.20
C GLU A 74 -6.99 -6.07 -19.98
N ARG A 75 -6.92 -5.37 -21.12
CA ARG A 75 -5.69 -5.24 -21.91
C ARG A 75 -4.53 -4.62 -21.12
N PHE A 76 -4.83 -3.61 -20.29
CA PHE A 76 -3.83 -2.97 -19.44
C PHE A 76 -3.36 -3.93 -18.34
N ILE A 77 -4.30 -4.67 -17.72
CA ILE A 77 -3.98 -5.67 -16.70
C ILE A 77 -3.05 -6.73 -17.29
N GLN A 78 -3.34 -7.24 -18.48
CA GLN A 78 -2.49 -8.22 -19.17
C GLN A 78 -1.07 -7.69 -19.41
N TRP A 79 -0.92 -6.44 -19.82
CA TRP A 79 0.41 -5.83 -19.96
C TRP A 79 1.16 -5.74 -18.64
N VAL A 80 0.49 -5.33 -17.55
CA VAL A 80 1.12 -5.28 -16.23
C VAL A 80 1.56 -6.67 -15.78
N VAL A 81 0.69 -7.67 -15.92
CA VAL A 81 0.97 -9.08 -15.57
C VAL A 81 2.17 -9.60 -16.37
N GLU A 82 2.22 -9.35 -17.67
CA GLU A 82 3.36 -9.74 -18.51
C GLU A 82 4.66 -9.06 -18.02
N CYS A 83 4.61 -7.76 -17.72
CA CYS A 83 5.78 -7.00 -17.24
C CYS A 83 6.33 -7.53 -15.90
N VAL A 84 5.48 -8.00 -15.00
CA VAL A 84 5.93 -8.50 -13.68
C VAL A 84 6.33 -9.97 -13.70
N THR A 85 5.78 -10.78 -14.61
CA THR A 85 5.98 -12.25 -14.64
C THR A 85 7.12 -12.73 -15.54
N THR A 86 7.41 -11.99 -16.62
CA THR A 86 8.46 -12.33 -17.59
C THR A 86 9.91 -12.06 -17.16
N PRO A 87 10.24 -11.13 -16.24
CA PRO A 87 11.62 -10.88 -15.87
C PRO A 87 12.34 -12.12 -15.34
N SER A 88 13.54 -12.36 -15.88
CA SER A 88 14.48 -13.35 -15.38
C SER A 88 15.63 -12.69 -14.62
N TYR A 89 16.09 -13.35 -13.58
CA TYR A 89 17.17 -12.90 -12.71
C TYR A 89 18.37 -13.84 -12.84
N SER A 90 19.56 -13.30 -12.63
CA SER A 90 20.83 -14.05 -12.61
C SER A 90 21.61 -13.65 -11.36
N VAL A 91 22.41 -14.57 -10.82
CA VAL A 91 23.29 -14.25 -9.68
C VAL A 91 24.64 -13.76 -10.21
N CYS A 92 25.07 -12.57 -9.81
CA CYS A 92 26.39 -12.08 -10.20
C CYS A 92 27.46 -12.68 -9.25
N ILE A 93 28.39 -13.47 -9.79
CA ILE A 93 29.53 -14.05 -9.05
C ILE A 93 30.81 -13.53 -9.71
N ASN A 94 31.67 -12.87 -8.95
CA ASN A 94 32.92 -12.27 -9.44
C ASN A 94 32.73 -11.33 -10.65
N GLY A 95 31.60 -10.62 -10.71
CA GLY A 95 31.30 -9.68 -11.81
C GLY A 95 30.69 -10.32 -13.06
N ALA A 96 30.55 -11.64 -13.11
CA ALA A 96 29.89 -12.34 -14.20
C ALA A 96 28.49 -12.84 -13.78
N PRO A 97 27.46 -12.77 -14.66
CA PRO A 97 26.16 -13.37 -14.39
C PRO A 97 26.23 -14.90 -14.49
N HIS A 98 25.70 -15.58 -13.48
CA HIS A 98 25.63 -17.04 -13.40
C HIS A 98 24.19 -17.51 -13.21
N GLY A 99 23.76 -18.39 -14.11
CA GLY A 99 22.43 -18.98 -14.10
C GLY A 99 21.32 -17.98 -14.42
N PHE A 100 20.16 -18.50 -14.77
CA PHE A 100 18.93 -17.72 -14.91
C PHE A 100 17.81 -18.41 -14.16
N PHE A 101 17.05 -17.63 -13.41
CA PHE A 101 15.84 -18.09 -12.75
C PHE A 101 14.73 -17.06 -12.94
N ARG A 102 13.48 -17.52 -13.00
CA ARG A 102 12.33 -16.62 -13.10
C ARG A 102 11.92 -16.11 -11.73
N GLY A 103 11.34 -14.93 -11.70
CA GLY A 103 10.57 -14.50 -10.53
C GLY A 103 9.36 -15.43 -10.33
N ALA A 104 8.91 -15.54 -9.08
CA ALA A 104 7.65 -16.21 -8.74
C ALA A 104 6.60 -15.25 -8.18
N ARG A 105 7.06 -14.08 -7.73
CA ARG A 105 6.25 -13.00 -7.15
C ARG A 105 7.09 -11.73 -7.09
N GLY A 106 6.44 -10.64 -6.73
CA GLY A 106 7.05 -9.36 -6.41
C GLY A 106 7.01 -8.36 -7.56
N LEU A 107 7.37 -7.13 -7.22
CA LEU A 107 7.48 -5.98 -8.10
C LEU A 107 8.94 -5.58 -8.23
N ARG A 108 9.37 -5.17 -9.43
CA ARG A 108 10.76 -4.81 -9.68
C ARG A 108 11.11 -3.48 -9.02
N GLN A 109 12.06 -3.48 -8.09
CA GLN A 109 12.62 -2.22 -7.57
C GLN A 109 13.36 -1.47 -8.68
N GLY A 110 13.14 -0.16 -8.75
CA GLY A 110 13.69 0.71 -9.81
C GLY A 110 12.84 0.76 -11.08
N ASP A 111 11.77 -0.02 -11.20
CA ASP A 111 10.75 0.17 -12.24
C ASP A 111 9.86 1.37 -11.87
N PRO A 112 9.70 2.37 -12.75
CA PRO A 112 8.80 3.50 -12.52
C PRO A 112 7.34 3.14 -12.20
N MET A 113 6.84 1.98 -12.63
CA MET A 113 5.46 1.53 -12.36
C MET A 113 5.29 0.87 -11.00
N SER A 114 6.33 0.19 -10.49
CA SER A 114 6.25 -0.59 -9.25
C SER A 114 5.71 0.17 -8.05
N PRO A 115 6.11 1.44 -7.77
CA PRO A 115 5.56 2.18 -6.65
C PRO A 115 4.04 2.38 -6.71
N PHE A 116 3.50 2.59 -7.91
CA PHE A 116 2.07 2.81 -8.11
C PHE A 116 1.27 1.51 -7.97
N LEU A 117 1.80 0.40 -8.49
CA LEU A 117 1.21 -0.91 -8.32
C LEU A 117 1.20 -1.33 -6.84
N PHE A 118 2.29 -1.06 -6.13
CA PHE A 118 2.38 -1.30 -4.70
C PHE A 118 1.34 -0.49 -3.91
N VAL A 119 1.20 0.80 -4.25
CA VAL A 119 0.19 1.69 -3.66
C VAL A 119 -1.24 1.15 -3.83
N LEU A 120 -1.59 0.63 -5.01
CA LEU A 120 -2.91 0.04 -5.25
C LEU A 120 -3.13 -1.24 -4.41
N VAL A 121 -2.12 -2.10 -4.33
CA VAL A 121 -2.14 -3.31 -3.48
C VAL A 121 -2.36 -2.94 -2.01
N MET A 122 -1.68 -1.90 -1.52
CA MET A 122 -1.84 -1.41 -0.15
C MET A 122 -3.19 -0.77 0.11
N GLU A 123 -3.79 -0.11 -0.89
CA GLU A 123 -5.14 0.44 -0.78
C GLU A 123 -6.17 -0.69 -0.58
N VAL A 124 -6.08 -1.78 -1.34
CA VAL A 124 -6.95 -2.95 -1.15
C VAL A 124 -6.79 -3.54 0.25
N LEU A 125 -5.55 -3.66 0.75
CA LEU A 125 -5.31 -4.13 2.11
C LEU A 125 -5.99 -3.21 3.15
N THR A 126 -5.89 -1.90 2.97
CA THR A 126 -6.55 -0.91 3.82
C THR A 126 -8.06 -1.09 3.80
N LEU A 127 -8.68 -1.22 2.62
CA LEU A 127 -10.12 -1.44 2.48
C LEU A 127 -10.60 -2.71 3.18
N ILE A 128 -9.85 -3.82 3.07
CA ILE A 128 -10.15 -5.08 3.76
C ILE A 128 -10.09 -4.89 5.29
N LEU A 129 -9.08 -4.17 5.79
CA LEU A 129 -8.95 -3.89 7.22
C LEU A 129 -10.11 -3.04 7.74
N LEU A 130 -10.49 -1.98 7.02
CA LEU A 130 -11.61 -1.11 7.38
C LEU A 130 -12.91 -1.90 7.43
N GLN A 131 -13.21 -2.69 6.40
CA GLN A 131 -14.40 -3.55 6.36
C GLN A 131 -14.42 -4.52 7.55
N ARG A 132 -13.27 -5.10 7.91
CA ARG A 132 -13.18 -6.03 9.03
C ARG A 132 -13.35 -5.35 10.39
N ILE A 133 -12.92 -4.10 10.53
CA ILE A 133 -13.13 -3.29 11.75
C ILE A 133 -14.62 -2.95 11.88
N GLU A 134 -15.29 -2.53 10.80
CA GLU A 134 -16.72 -2.21 10.84
C GLU A 134 -17.60 -3.42 11.21
N GLN A 135 -17.24 -4.61 10.73
CA GLN A 135 -17.95 -5.85 11.07
C GLN A 135 -17.68 -6.33 12.50
N ASN A 136 -16.55 -5.96 13.10
CA ASN A 136 -16.18 -6.36 14.45
C ASN A 136 -16.36 -5.18 15.41
N GLY A 137 -17.48 -5.13 16.13
CA GLY A 137 -17.78 -4.08 17.12
C GLY A 137 -16.83 -3.99 18.33
N GLY A 138 -15.76 -4.79 18.38
CA GLY A 138 -14.72 -4.74 19.41
C GLY A 138 -13.67 -3.64 19.20
N PHE A 139 -13.63 -3.01 18.03
CA PHE A 139 -12.71 -1.91 17.73
C PHE A 139 -13.45 -0.70 17.16
N SER A 140 -13.06 0.48 17.60
CA SER A 140 -13.54 1.75 17.06
C SER A 140 -12.36 2.67 16.75
N PHE A 141 -12.47 3.46 15.67
CA PHE A 141 -11.46 4.47 15.37
C PHE A 141 -11.26 5.44 16.53
N HIS A 142 -10.01 5.87 16.71
CA HIS A 142 -9.68 6.91 17.68
C HIS A 142 -10.51 8.18 17.41
N TRP A 143 -11.06 8.79 18.46
CA TRP A 143 -12.04 9.88 18.31
C TRP A 143 -11.50 11.08 17.55
N SER A 144 -10.19 11.34 17.60
CA SER A 144 -9.58 12.44 16.84
C SER A 144 -9.57 12.17 15.33
N VAL A 145 -9.61 10.91 14.89
CA VAL A 145 -9.74 10.55 13.47
C VAL A 145 -11.09 11.01 12.92
N ARG A 146 -12.16 10.97 13.73
CA ARG A 146 -13.51 11.40 13.32
C ARG A 146 -13.60 12.90 12.98
N ARG A 147 -12.66 13.73 13.48
CA ARG A 147 -12.61 15.15 13.11
C ARG A 147 -12.19 15.38 11.66
N TYR A 148 -11.49 14.42 11.06
CA TYR A 148 -10.97 14.53 9.69
C TYR A 148 -11.84 13.84 8.64
N SER A 149 -12.77 12.97 9.05
CA SER A 149 -13.74 12.32 8.15
C SER A 149 -14.97 13.18 7.83
N CYS A 150 -15.19 14.30 8.53
CA CYS A 150 -16.33 15.20 8.30
C CYS A 150 -15.97 16.50 7.55
N SER A 151 -14.77 16.59 6.98
CA SER A 151 -14.24 17.81 6.35
C SER A 151 -14.12 17.73 4.83
N ASN A 152 -14.96 16.90 4.18
CA ASN A 152 -15.15 16.86 2.73
C ASN A 152 -16.63 17.05 2.39
#